data_AF-A0A4Y9RYA4-F1
#
_entry.id   AF-A0A4Y9RYA4-F1
#
_cell.length_a   1.000
_cell.length_b   1.000
_cell.length_c   1.000
_cell.angle_alpha   90.00
_cell.angle_beta   90.00
_cell.angle_gamma   90.00
#
_symmetry.space_group_name_H-M   'P 1'
#
loop_
_entity.id
_entity.type
_entity.pdbx_description
1 polymer ?
#
loop_
_entity_poly.entity_id
_entity_poly.type
_entity_poly.pdbx_seq_one_letter_code
_entity_poly.pdbx_strand_id
1 'polypeptide(L)'
;MTVLNAVLDFLNTGLLNLAAWQIVLVTLALTHVTIASVTIFLHRHQAHRALDLHPIASHFFRLWLWLTTGQVTKQWAAIHRKHHAKCETEEDPHSPQTRGIRKVLFEGAELYRAECKNEETMAKYGHGTPDDWIEHKLYSKYSWQGVAVMLILDVLLFGALGITVWAVQMLWIPITAAGIINGIGHYWGYRNYDCVDASRNVLPWGIIIGGEELHNNHHTFATSAKLSSKWYEFDIGWMYIRMMEMVGLAKVKKTIPKPAFDKAKVVADFDTLQSIIANRYDVMAKYAKSVKTAWHDEVEHLKEKAKLEARFLKSSRKLLKRDPAKLEGEQKQQLSELFKHSKALETMHQMRVELGVMWERSHLTRDQLLHQLQDWCVRAEASGIKSLQEFSLRLRSYA
;
A
#
# COMPACT_ATOMS: atom_id res chain seq x y z
N MET A 1 -34.65 -24.32 -39.70
CA MET A 1 -34.36 -23.22 -38.75
C MET A 1 -34.23 -21.95 -39.58
N THR A 2 -35.04 -20.91 -39.34
CA THR A 2 -34.92 -19.65 -40.11
C THR A 2 -33.64 -18.92 -39.68
N VAL A 3 -33.06 -18.12 -40.59
CA VAL A 3 -31.89 -17.27 -40.26
C VAL A 3 -32.19 -16.38 -39.05
N LEU A 4 -33.43 -15.88 -38.94
CA LEU A 4 -33.88 -15.10 -37.80
C LEU A 4 -33.80 -15.88 -36.48
N ASN A 5 -34.25 -17.14 -36.44
CA ASN A 5 -34.18 -17.95 -35.23
C ASN A 5 -32.73 -18.22 -34.82
N ALA A 6 -31.85 -18.52 -35.79
CA ALA A 6 -30.43 -18.73 -35.50
C ALA A 6 -29.76 -17.47 -34.92
N VAL A 7 -30.12 -16.28 -35.42
CA VAL A 7 -29.64 -15.00 -34.87
C VAL A 7 -30.17 -14.76 -33.46
N LEU A 8 -31.45 -15.01 -33.21
CA LEU A 8 -32.05 -14.86 -31.88
C LEU A 8 -31.47 -15.83 -30.86
N ASP A 9 -31.24 -17.08 -31.25
CA ASP A 9 -30.63 -18.11 -30.39
C ASP A 9 -29.19 -17.72 -30.02
N PHE A 10 -28.40 -17.26 -31.00
CA PHE A 10 -27.06 -16.72 -30.76
C PHE A 10 -27.08 -15.49 -29.86
N LEU A 11 -27.97 -14.52 -30.09
CA LEU A 11 -28.06 -13.33 -29.23
C LEU A 11 -28.48 -13.67 -27.80
N ASN A 12 -29.25 -14.73 -27.60
CA ASN A 12 -29.67 -15.15 -26.26
C ASN A 12 -28.55 -15.89 -25.50
N THR A 13 -27.75 -16.71 -26.20
CA THR A 13 -26.90 -17.70 -25.53
C THR A 13 -25.41 -17.60 -25.87
N GLY A 14 -25.05 -16.88 -26.94
CA GLY A 14 -23.71 -16.82 -27.48
C GLY A 14 -23.20 -18.17 -27.98
N LEU A 15 -21.89 -18.26 -28.22
CA LEU A 15 -21.23 -19.51 -28.59
C LEU A 15 -21.09 -20.50 -27.43
N LEU A 16 -21.06 -20.02 -26.19
CA LEU A 16 -20.83 -20.90 -25.02
C LEU A 16 -22.11 -21.49 -24.43
N ASN A 17 -23.28 -20.94 -24.78
CA ASN A 17 -24.59 -21.41 -24.30
C ASN A 17 -24.66 -21.56 -22.77
N LEU A 18 -24.19 -20.54 -22.06
CA LEU A 18 -24.13 -20.52 -20.60
C LEU A 18 -25.41 -19.96 -19.99
N ALA A 19 -25.81 -20.52 -18.85
CA ALA A 19 -26.84 -19.94 -18.01
C ALA A 19 -26.37 -18.61 -17.39
N ALA A 20 -27.30 -17.72 -17.08
CA ALA A 20 -26.98 -16.38 -16.55
C ALA A 20 -26.08 -16.40 -15.30
N TRP A 21 -26.29 -17.35 -14.36
CA TRP A 21 -25.43 -17.46 -13.17
C TRP A 21 -24.00 -17.91 -13.50
N GLN A 22 -23.81 -18.71 -14.55
CA GLN A 22 -22.48 -19.10 -15.04
C GLN A 22 -21.79 -17.89 -15.67
N ILE A 23 -22.51 -17.06 -16.42
CA ILE A 23 -22.00 -15.80 -16.98
C ILE A 23 -21.51 -14.88 -15.86
N VAL A 24 -22.25 -14.76 -14.75
CA VAL A 24 -21.80 -13.99 -13.58
C VAL A 24 -20.48 -14.51 -13.03
N LEU A 25 -20.35 -15.83 -12.82
CA LEU A 25 -19.11 -16.42 -12.31
C LEU A 25 -17.93 -16.22 -13.28
N VAL A 26 -18.16 -16.39 -14.58
CA VAL A 26 -17.14 -16.15 -15.60
C VAL A 26 -16.74 -14.67 -15.60
N THR A 27 -17.70 -13.75 -15.52
CA THR A 27 -17.43 -12.31 -15.45
C THR A 27 -16.55 -11.97 -14.24
N LEU A 28 -16.88 -12.51 -13.06
CA LEU A 28 -16.08 -12.32 -11.85
C LEU A 28 -14.67 -12.92 -11.99
N ALA A 29 -14.53 -14.06 -12.66
CA ALA A 29 -13.23 -14.65 -12.93
C ALA A 29 -12.40 -13.77 -13.89
N LEU A 30 -13.00 -13.27 -14.97
CA LEU A 30 -12.34 -12.40 -15.95
C LEU A 30 -11.88 -11.09 -15.31
N THR A 31 -12.75 -10.43 -14.51
CA THR A 31 -12.36 -9.21 -13.78
C THR A 31 -11.26 -9.50 -12.76
N HIS A 32 -11.26 -10.69 -12.15
CA HIS A 32 -10.20 -11.09 -11.23
C HIS A 32 -8.86 -11.30 -11.94
N VAL A 33 -8.83 -11.84 -13.18
CA VAL A 33 -7.62 -11.89 -14.00
C VAL A 33 -7.13 -10.49 -14.34
N THR A 34 -8.03 -9.54 -14.63
CA THR A 34 -7.68 -8.13 -14.84
C THR A 34 -7.03 -7.51 -13.62
N ILE A 35 -7.60 -7.73 -12.43
CA ILE A 35 -7.00 -7.28 -11.16
C ILE A 35 -5.63 -7.91 -10.94
N ALA A 36 -5.51 -9.23 -11.13
CA ALA A 36 -4.25 -9.95 -11.01
C ALA A 36 -3.19 -9.38 -11.98
N SER A 37 -3.60 -8.97 -13.17
CA SER A 37 -2.72 -8.32 -14.14
C SER A 37 -2.28 -6.93 -13.68
N VAL A 38 -3.18 -6.11 -13.14
CA VAL A 38 -2.81 -4.80 -12.59
C VAL A 38 -1.87 -4.94 -11.38
N THR A 39 -2.23 -5.77 -10.39
CA THR A 39 -1.42 -5.92 -9.15
C THR A 39 -0.06 -6.56 -9.40
N ILE A 40 0.02 -7.63 -10.18
CA ILE A 40 1.26 -8.37 -10.39
C ILE A 40 2.15 -7.64 -11.40
N PHE A 41 1.61 -7.32 -12.58
CA PHE A 41 2.40 -6.78 -13.68
C PHE A 41 2.59 -5.27 -13.58
N LEU A 42 1.52 -4.46 -13.57
CA LEU A 42 1.66 -3.00 -13.56
C LEU A 42 2.22 -2.48 -12.22
N HIS A 43 1.71 -2.99 -11.11
CA HIS A 43 2.04 -2.48 -9.80
C HIS A 43 3.35 -3.05 -9.24
N ARG A 44 3.36 -4.34 -8.86
CA ARG A 44 4.50 -4.95 -8.17
C ARG A 44 5.72 -5.11 -9.09
N HIS A 45 5.53 -5.51 -10.34
CA HIS A 45 6.64 -5.71 -11.28
C HIS A 45 7.10 -4.39 -11.94
N GLN A 46 6.21 -3.70 -12.67
CA GLN A 46 6.59 -2.53 -13.47
C GLN A 46 6.84 -1.29 -12.61
N ALA A 47 5.91 -0.88 -11.75
CA ALA A 47 6.09 0.34 -10.96
C ALA A 47 7.18 0.17 -9.88
N HIS A 48 7.19 -0.95 -9.15
CA HIS A 48 8.02 -1.14 -7.94
C HIS A 48 9.21 -2.09 -8.06
N ARG A 49 9.34 -2.82 -9.17
CA ARG A 49 10.44 -3.79 -9.40
C ARG A 49 10.59 -4.81 -8.27
N ALA A 50 9.49 -5.21 -7.65
CA ALA A 50 9.44 -6.10 -6.50
C ALA A 50 9.66 -7.58 -6.86
N LEU A 51 9.41 -7.93 -8.12
CA LEU A 51 9.64 -9.23 -8.72
C LEU A 51 10.04 -9.08 -10.19
N ASP A 52 10.66 -10.11 -10.74
CA ASP A 52 10.81 -10.30 -12.18
C ASP A 52 9.79 -11.31 -12.69
N LEU A 53 9.29 -11.08 -13.89
CA LEU A 53 8.40 -12.00 -14.58
C LEU A 53 9.12 -12.63 -15.77
N HIS A 54 8.88 -13.92 -16.00
CA HIS A 54 9.28 -14.59 -17.22
C HIS A 54 8.61 -13.91 -18.43
N PRO A 55 9.28 -13.80 -19.60
CA PRO A 55 8.74 -13.10 -20.77
C PRO A 55 7.34 -13.54 -21.18
N ILE A 56 7.03 -14.85 -21.09
CA ILE A 56 5.69 -15.39 -21.38
C ILE A 56 4.62 -14.82 -20.44
N ALA A 57 4.88 -14.84 -19.12
CA ALA A 57 3.95 -14.30 -18.14
C ALA A 57 3.81 -12.78 -18.30
N SER A 58 4.92 -12.07 -18.52
CA SER A 58 4.90 -10.64 -18.79
C SER A 58 4.08 -10.29 -20.02
N HIS A 59 4.23 -11.04 -21.12
CA HIS A 59 3.47 -10.82 -22.35
C HIS A 59 1.98 -11.13 -22.16
N PHE A 60 1.64 -12.21 -21.46
CA PHE A 60 0.26 -12.53 -21.09
C PHE A 60 -0.43 -11.35 -20.40
N PHE A 61 0.20 -10.80 -19.35
CA PHE A 61 -0.39 -9.67 -18.62
C PHE A 61 -0.52 -8.41 -19.50
N ARG A 62 0.47 -8.11 -20.35
CA ARG A 62 0.40 -6.99 -21.30
C ARG A 62 -0.76 -7.12 -22.27
N LEU A 63 -0.91 -8.30 -22.88
CA LEU A 63 -2.01 -8.59 -23.80
C LEU A 63 -3.36 -8.50 -23.09
N TRP A 64 -3.46 -9.08 -21.89
CA TRP A 64 -4.70 -9.06 -21.12
C TRP A 64 -5.14 -7.64 -20.77
N LEU A 65 -4.21 -6.80 -20.31
CA LEU A 65 -4.49 -5.40 -19.97
C LEU A 65 -4.84 -4.57 -21.22
N TRP A 66 -4.19 -4.84 -22.35
CA TRP A 66 -4.56 -4.22 -23.61
C TRP A 66 -6.02 -4.52 -24.00
N LEU A 67 -6.47 -5.77 -23.84
CA LEU A 67 -7.86 -6.17 -24.08
C LEU A 67 -8.84 -5.57 -23.06
N THR A 68 -8.48 -5.54 -21.78
CA THR A 68 -9.45 -5.31 -20.69
C THR A 68 -9.45 -3.90 -20.10
N THR A 69 -8.40 -3.12 -20.33
CA THR A 69 -8.29 -1.75 -19.78
C THR A 69 -7.78 -0.73 -20.80
N GLY A 70 -7.06 -1.17 -21.84
CA GLY A 70 -6.39 -0.28 -22.79
C GLY A 70 -5.29 0.57 -22.13
N GLN A 71 -4.82 0.21 -20.93
CA GLN A 71 -3.79 0.96 -20.22
C GLN A 71 -2.42 0.73 -20.87
N VAL A 72 -1.69 1.84 -21.09
CA VAL A 72 -0.31 1.80 -21.55
C VAL A 72 0.62 1.63 -20.34
N THR A 73 1.51 0.63 -20.40
CA THR A 73 2.39 0.24 -19.28
C THR A 73 3.18 1.43 -18.75
N LYS A 74 3.79 2.21 -19.66
CA LYS A 74 4.61 3.38 -19.30
C LYS A 74 3.81 4.45 -18.56
N GLN A 75 2.59 4.74 -19.03
CA GLN A 75 1.72 5.74 -18.42
C GLN A 75 1.35 5.34 -17.00
N TRP A 76 0.90 4.09 -16.83
CA TRP A 76 0.49 3.59 -15.53
C TRP A 76 1.64 3.60 -14.52
N ALA A 77 2.79 3.03 -14.90
CA ALA A 77 3.95 2.97 -14.02
C ALA A 77 4.48 4.36 -13.66
N ALA A 78 4.51 5.30 -14.61
CA ALA A 78 4.95 6.67 -14.37
C ALA A 78 4.06 7.41 -13.36
N ILE A 79 2.74 7.32 -13.55
CA ILE A 79 1.76 7.99 -12.68
C ILE A 79 1.79 7.39 -11.29
N HIS A 80 1.87 6.06 -11.16
CA HIS A 80 1.99 5.38 -9.87
C HIS A 80 3.27 5.76 -9.13
N ARG A 81 4.41 5.81 -9.84
CA ARG A 81 5.69 6.25 -9.26
C ARG A 81 5.65 7.72 -8.83
N LYS A 82 5.02 8.60 -9.62
CA LYS A 82 4.79 10.01 -9.25
C LYS A 82 3.93 10.10 -7.98
N HIS A 83 2.85 9.33 -7.90
CA HIS A 83 2.03 9.24 -6.70
C HIS A 83 2.84 8.87 -5.46
N HIS A 84 3.69 7.82 -5.51
CA HIS A 84 4.57 7.52 -4.38
C HIS A 84 5.59 8.63 -4.07
N ALA A 85 6.17 9.25 -5.10
CA ALA A 85 7.19 10.28 -4.93
C ALA A 85 6.64 11.59 -4.37
N LYS A 86 5.36 11.88 -4.67
CA LYS A 86 4.68 13.14 -4.35
C LYS A 86 3.45 12.93 -3.47
N CYS A 87 3.39 11.80 -2.77
CA CYS A 87 2.20 11.34 -2.07
C CYS A 87 1.66 12.40 -1.12
N GLU A 88 0.36 12.68 -1.21
CA GLU A 88 -0.35 13.68 -0.40
C GLU A 88 0.11 15.13 -0.58
N THR A 89 0.82 15.43 -1.67
CA THR A 89 1.14 16.80 -2.06
C THR A 89 0.23 17.27 -3.20
N GLU A 90 0.28 18.57 -3.50
CA GLU A 90 -0.42 19.11 -4.67
C GLU A 90 0.08 18.55 -6.00
N GLU A 91 1.27 17.95 -6.03
CA GLU A 91 1.80 17.28 -7.21
C GLU A 91 1.31 15.82 -7.34
N ASP A 92 0.62 15.26 -6.33
CA ASP A 92 0.00 13.94 -6.43
C ASP A 92 -1.21 14.02 -7.38
N PRO A 93 -1.25 13.23 -8.47
CA PRO A 93 -2.36 13.28 -9.42
C PRO A 93 -3.69 12.84 -8.81
N HIS A 94 -3.68 11.99 -7.78
CA HIS A 94 -4.90 11.38 -7.24
C HIS A 94 -4.92 11.26 -5.71
N SER A 95 -4.24 12.18 -5.00
CA SER A 95 -4.36 12.27 -3.54
C SER A 95 -5.78 12.72 -3.14
N PRO A 96 -6.51 11.95 -2.31
CA PRO A 96 -7.77 12.39 -1.74
C PRO A 96 -7.59 13.44 -0.64
N GLN A 97 -6.37 13.64 -0.14
CA GLN A 97 -6.06 14.67 0.86
C GLN A 97 -6.01 16.06 0.23
N THR A 98 -5.52 16.19 -1.01
CA THR A 98 -5.48 17.46 -1.74
C THR A 98 -6.66 17.66 -2.70
N ARG A 99 -7.11 16.60 -3.37
CA ARG A 99 -8.23 16.66 -4.34
C ARG A 99 -9.60 16.50 -3.70
N GLY A 100 -9.65 15.95 -2.49
CA GLY A 100 -10.88 15.54 -1.81
C GLY A 100 -11.36 14.14 -2.20
N ILE A 101 -11.86 13.40 -1.20
CA ILE A 101 -12.24 11.98 -1.36
C ILE A 101 -13.33 11.75 -2.42
N ARG A 102 -14.32 12.65 -2.54
CA ARG A 102 -15.38 12.52 -3.55
C ARG A 102 -14.81 12.57 -4.96
N LYS A 103 -13.89 13.49 -5.22
CA LYS A 103 -13.27 13.64 -6.53
C LYS A 103 -12.48 12.39 -6.91
N VAL A 104 -11.66 11.86 -6.01
CA VAL A 104 -10.89 10.63 -6.31
C VAL A 104 -11.80 9.42 -6.51
N LEU A 105 -12.85 9.26 -5.71
CA LEU A 105 -13.80 8.14 -5.83
C LEU A 105 -14.56 8.11 -7.16
N PHE A 106 -14.98 9.27 -7.67
CA PHE A 106 -15.84 9.37 -8.86
C PHE A 106 -15.11 9.80 -10.14
N GLU A 107 -13.98 10.49 -10.02
CA GLU A 107 -13.21 11.06 -11.15
C GLU A 107 -11.76 10.52 -11.18
N GLY A 108 -11.46 9.43 -10.46
CA GLY A 108 -10.09 8.89 -10.38
C GLY A 108 -9.51 8.49 -11.75
N ALA A 109 -10.35 7.98 -12.65
CA ALA A 109 -9.93 7.64 -14.02
C ALA A 109 -9.66 8.88 -14.87
N GLU A 110 -10.41 9.96 -14.66
CA GLU A 110 -10.25 11.26 -15.32
C GLU A 110 -8.97 11.93 -14.85
N LEU A 111 -8.68 11.90 -13.54
CA LEU A 111 -7.42 12.36 -12.96
C LEU A 111 -6.23 11.61 -13.57
N TYR A 112 -6.33 10.28 -13.67
CA TYR A 112 -5.32 9.45 -14.34
C TYR A 112 -5.12 9.85 -15.81
N ARG A 113 -6.20 9.99 -16.59
CA ARG A 113 -6.13 10.38 -18.01
C ARG A 113 -5.56 11.77 -18.21
N ALA A 114 -5.84 12.71 -17.31
CA ALA A 114 -5.25 14.04 -17.33
C ALA A 114 -3.73 13.95 -17.14
N GLU A 115 -3.27 13.17 -16.16
CA GLU A 115 -1.84 12.99 -15.89
C GLU A 115 -1.11 12.21 -17.00
N CYS A 116 -1.78 11.31 -17.72
CA CYS A 116 -1.20 10.64 -18.90
C CYS A 116 -0.73 11.62 -19.99
N LYS A 117 -1.32 12.82 -20.06
CA LYS A 117 -0.97 13.87 -21.02
C LYS A 117 0.21 14.72 -20.56
N ASN A 118 0.71 14.50 -19.34
CA ASN A 118 1.85 15.24 -18.80
C ASN A 118 3.17 14.60 -19.26
N GLU A 119 3.85 15.24 -20.21
CA GLU A 119 5.12 14.77 -20.76
C GLU A 119 6.26 14.74 -19.73
N GLU A 120 6.28 15.70 -18.79
CA GLU A 120 7.28 15.72 -17.71
C GLU A 120 7.17 14.47 -16.83
N THR A 121 5.94 14.08 -16.48
CA THR A 121 5.69 12.86 -15.70
C THR A 121 6.16 11.62 -16.45
N MET A 122 5.88 11.54 -17.76
CA MET A 122 6.33 10.42 -18.59
C MET A 122 7.85 10.34 -18.71
N ALA A 123 8.53 11.47 -18.85
CA ALA A 123 9.98 11.54 -18.95
C ALA A 123 10.66 11.18 -17.62
N LYS A 124 10.18 11.75 -16.51
CA LYS A 124 10.79 11.60 -15.19
C LYS A 124 10.53 10.24 -14.57
N TYR A 125 9.30 9.74 -14.65
CA TYR A 125 8.86 8.54 -13.92
C TYR A 125 8.61 7.32 -14.81
N GLY A 126 8.59 7.44 -16.14
CA GLY A 126 8.26 6.34 -17.06
C GLY A 126 9.44 5.46 -17.50
N HIS A 127 10.57 5.50 -16.82
CA HIS A 127 11.79 4.78 -17.23
C HIS A 127 11.75 3.27 -16.91
N GLY A 128 12.43 2.44 -17.71
CA GLY A 128 12.54 0.99 -17.47
C GLY A 128 11.21 0.23 -17.53
N THR A 129 10.29 0.70 -18.37
CA THR A 129 9.08 -0.02 -18.82
C THR A 129 9.37 -0.64 -20.20
N PRO A 130 8.58 -1.60 -20.70
CA PRO A 130 8.76 -2.16 -22.04
C PRO A 130 8.86 -1.07 -23.12
N ASP A 131 9.81 -1.23 -24.02
CA ASP A 131 10.09 -0.37 -25.17
C ASP A 131 10.27 -1.20 -26.47
N ASP A 132 9.77 -2.44 -26.45
CA ASP A 132 9.84 -3.35 -27.57
C ASP A 132 8.86 -3.01 -28.70
N TRP A 133 9.01 -3.71 -29.83
CA TRP A 133 8.20 -3.49 -31.02
C TRP A 133 6.70 -3.65 -30.74
N ILE A 134 6.30 -4.63 -29.93
CA ILE A 134 4.87 -4.90 -29.67
C ILE A 134 4.26 -3.82 -28.78
N GLU A 135 5.01 -3.28 -27.81
CA GLU A 135 4.56 -2.12 -27.02
C GLU A 135 4.27 -0.93 -27.93
N HIS A 136 5.19 -0.63 -28.85
CA HIS A 136 5.10 0.56 -29.69
C HIS A 136 4.10 0.44 -30.83
N LYS A 137 4.05 -0.72 -31.49
CA LYS A 137 3.27 -0.90 -32.73
C LYS A 137 1.88 -1.48 -32.50
N LEU A 138 1.65 -2.12 -31.34
CA LEU A 138 0.35 -2.68 -30.99
C LEU A 138 -0.22 -2.02 -29.74
N TYR A 139 0.36 -2.27 -28.56
CA TYR A 139 -0.31 -1.96 -27.30
C TYR A 139 -0.49 -0.47 -27.04
N SER A 140 0.52 0.35 -27.32
CA SER A 140 0.44 1.81 -27.13
C SER A 140 -0.31 2.49 -28.28
N LYS A 141 -0.06 2.08 -29.52
CA LYS A 141 -0.63 2.73 -30.71
C LYS A 141 -2.12 2.43 -30.87
N TYR A 142 -2.54 1.22 -30.52
CA TYR A 142 -3.89 0.73 -30.74
C TYR A 142 -4.57 0.36 -29.40
N SER A 143 -4.37 1.15 -28.36
CA SER A 143 -4.83 0.84 -26.99
C SER A 143 -6.34 0.66 -26.87
N TRP A 144 -7.14 1.49 -27.56
CA TRP A 144 -8.60 1.36 -27.54
C TRP A 144 -9.12 0.20 -28.38
N GLN A 145 -8.37 -0.23 -29.40
CA GLN A 145 -8.75 -1.38 -30.23
C GLN A 145 -8.74 -2.68 -29.45
N GLY A 146 -7.86 -2.84 -28.45
CA GLY A 146 -7.87 -4.01 -27.57
C GLY A 146 -9.19 -4.13 -26.81
N VAL A 147 -9.65 -3.00 -26.27
CA VAL A 147 -10.97 -2.88 -25.62
C VAL A 147 -12.12 -3.19 -26.59
N ALA A 148 -12.04 -2.75 -27.85
CA ALA A 148 -13.03 -3.08 -28.87
C ALA A 148 -13.00 -4.57 -29.25
N VAL A 149 -11.82 -5.18 -29.34
CA VAL A 149 -11.67 -6.63 -29.56
C VAL A 149 -12.32 -7.40 -28.41
N MET A 150 -12.12 -6.98 -27.16
CA MET A 150 -12.76 -7.61 -26.00
C MET A 150 -14.29 -7.56 -26.08
N LEU A 151 -14.87 -6.43 -26.51
CA LEU A 151 -16.32 -6.31 -26.73
C LEU A 151 -16.81 -7.33 -27.76
N ILE A 152 -16.11 -7.45 -28.89
CA ILE A 152 -16.47 -8.42 -29.93
C ILE A 152 -16.39 -9.85 -29.38
N LEU A 153 -15.32 -10.18 -28.64
CA LEU A 153 -15.16 -11.49 -28.02
C LEU A 153 -16.28 -11.80 -27.02
N ASP A 154 -16.63 -10.87 -26.15
CA ASP A 154 -17.71 -11.08 -25.17
C ASP A 154 -19.07 -11.26 -25.86
N VAL A 155 -19.37 -10.48 -26.90
CA VAL A 155 -20.63 -10.64 -27.66
C VAL A 155 -20.65 -11.98 -28.41
N LEU A 156 -19.52 -12.43 -28.96
CA LEU A 156 -19.42 -13.74 -29.58
C LEU A 156 -19.63 -14.86 -28.56
N LEU A 157 -19.04 -14.76 -27.37
CA LEU A 157 -19.08 -15.82 -26.37
C LEU A 157 -20.42 -15.90 -25.64
N PHE A 158 -21.04 -14.75 -25.34
CA PHE A 158 -22.21 -14.65 -24.46
C PHE A 158 -23.46 -14.04 -25.12
N GLY A 159 -23.42 -13.77 -26.42
CA GLY A 159 -24.52 -13.13 -27.13
C GLY A 159 -24.71 -11.66 -26.69
N ALA A 160 -25.95 -11.19 -26.64
CA ALA A 160 -26.26 -9.81 -26.24
C ALA A 160 -25.80 -9.49 -24.81
N LEU A 161 -25.81 -10.46 -23.89
CA LEU A 161 -25.29 -10.31 -22.52
C LEU A 161 -23.79 -10.04 -22.50
N GLY A 162 -23.06 -10.36 -23.57
CA GLY A 162 -21.65 -10.00 -23.73
C GLY A 162 -21.38 -8.51 -23.60
N ILE A 163 -22.33 -7.65 -23.99
CA ILE A 163 -22.22 -6.19 -23.78
C ILE A 163 -22.15 -5.86 -22.28
N THR A 164 -22.95 -6.53 -21.45
CA THR A 164 -22.95 -6.34 -20.00
C THR A 164 -21.66 -6.89 -19.38
N VAL A 165 -21.20 -8.08 -19.81
CA VAL A 165 -19.92 -8.67 -19.36
C VAL A 165 -18.77 -7.70 -19.65
N TRP A 166 -18.71 -7.18 -20.87
CA TRP A 166 -17.72 -6.19 -21.28
C TRP A 166 -17.80 -4.91 -20.44
N ALA A 167 -19.01 -4.35 -20.25
CA ALA A 167 -19.20 -3.13 -19.46
C ALA A 167 -18.72 -3.29 -18.02
N VAL A 168 -19.01 -4.43 -17.37
CA VAL A 168 -18.51 -4.74 -16.03
C VAL A 168 -16.98 -4.79 -16.01
N GLN A 169 -16.35 -5.42 -16.99
CA GLN A 169 -14.88 -5.46 -17.10
C GLN A 169 -14.27 -4.06 -17.25
N MET A 170 -14.84 -3.20 -18.11
CA MET A 170 -14.35 -1.84 -18.34
C MET A 170 -14.48 -0.93 -17.12
N LEU A 171 -15.55 -1.11 -16.33
CA LEU A 171 -15.78 -0.31 -15.13
C LEU A 171 -14.95 -0.80 -13.93
N TRP A 172 -14.47 -2.04 -13.96
CA TRP A 172 -13.89 -2.68 -12.78
C TRP A 172 -12.65 -1.95 -12.25
N ILE A 173 -11.65 -1.69 -13.09
CA ILE A 173 -10.40 -1.02 -12.68
C ILE A 173 -10.61 0.47 -12.34
N PRO A 174 -11.37 1.26 -13.11
CA PRO A 174 -11.73 2.63 -12.72
C PRO A 174 -12.35 2.72 -11.33
N ILE A 175 -13.30 1.84 -11.00
CA ILE A 175 -13.98 1.87 -9.69
C ILE A 175 -13.06 1.36 -8.58
N THR A 176 -12.44 0.18 -8.78
CA THR A 176 -11.69 -0.49 -7.71
C THR A 176 -10.32 0.13 -7.48
N ALA A 177 -9.50 0.34 -8.51
CA ALA A 177 -8.15 0.87 -8.34
C ALA A 177 -8.16 2.40 -8.26
N ALA A 178 -8.70 3.07 -9.29
CA ALA A 178 -8.62 4.53 -9.38
C ALA A 178 -9.54 5.24 -8.37
N GLY A 179 -10.71 4.67 -8.09
CA GLY A 179 -11.62 5.14 -7.07
C GLY A 179 -11.27 4.64 -5.68
N ILE A 180 -11.47 3.35 -5.41
CA ILE A 180 -11.40 2.78 -4.05
C ILE A 180 -9.98 2.76 -3.49
N ILE A 181 -8.97 2.23 -4.21
CA ILE A 181 -7.61 2.15 -3.66
C ILE A 181 -7.00 3.55 -3.51
N ASN A 182 -6.99 4.37 -4.57
CA ASN A 182 -6.43 5.72 -4.46
C ASN A 182 -7.24 6.62 -3.50
N GLY A 183 -8.56 6.42 -3.42
CA GLY A 183 -9.44 7.18 -2.53
C GLY A 183 -9.44 6.63 -1.10
N ILE A 184 -10.13 5.52 -0.87
CA ILE A 184 -10.30 4.92 0.47
C ILE A 184 -8.94 4.52 1.05
N GLY A 185 -8.05 3.92 0.25
CA GLY A 185 -6.71 3.51 0.68
C GLY A 185 -5.85 4.67 1.20
N HIS A 186 -6.18 5.92 0.92
CA HIS A 186 -5.51 7.11 1.46
C HIS A 186 -6.36 7.93 2.42
N TYR A 187 -7.58 7.49 2.73
CA TYR A 187 -8.54 8.25 3.53
C TYR A 187 -9.02 7.51 4.77
N TRP A 188 -9.29 6.20 4.65
CA TRP A 188 -9.92 5.44 5.71
C TRP A 188 -9.39 4.00 5.80
N GLY A 189 -9.28 3.50 7.03
CA GLY A 189 -8.84 2.14 7.32
C GLY A 189 -7.89 2.08 8.51
N TYR A 190 -7.24 0.93 8.68
CA TYR A 190 -6.26 0.72 9.75
C TYR A 190 -4.83 0.94 9.25
N ARG A 191 -3.87 1.11 10.18
CA ARG A 191 -2.44 1.18 9.86
C ARG A 191 -1.70 0.15 10.67
N ASN A 192 -0.76 -0.55 10.04
CA ASN A 192 0.27 -1.30 10.75
C ASN A 192 1.49 -0.44 11.03
N TYR A 193 1.72 0.59 10.22
CA TYR A 193 2.94 1.39 10.23
C TYR A 193 2.60 2.88 10.13
N ASP A 194 3.43 3.70 10.78
CA ASP A 194 3.34 5.15 10.70
C ASP A 194 4.29 5.69 9.64
N CYS A 195 3.98 5.45 8.36
CA CYS A 195 4.68 6.01 7.21
C CYS A 195 4.32 7.50 7.01
N VAL A 196 5.09 8.24 6.22
CA VAL A 196 4.94 9.71 6.06
C VAL A 196 3.56 10.10 5.49
N ASP A 197 3.04 9.34 4.55
CA ASP A 197 1.76 9.59 3.88
C ASP A 197 0.51 9.21 4.71
N ALA A 198 -0.68 9.41 4.12
CA ALA A 198 -1.97 9.12 4.73
C ALA A 198 -2.50 7.71 4.43
N SER A 199 -1.73 6.84 3.75
CA SER A 199 -2.15 5.48 3.36
C SER A 199 -2.71 4.65 4.52
N ARG A 200 -3.68 3.78 4.24
CA ARG A 200 -4.46 2.96 5.16
C ARG A 200 -4.71 1.60 4.52
N ASN A 201 -4.58 0.53 5.30
CA ASN A 201 -5.13 -0.77 4.89
C ASN A 201 -6.66 -0.69 5.00
N VAL A 202 -7.36 -1.01 3.92
CA VAL A 202 -8.83 -0.93 3.82
C VAL A 202 -9.47 -2.14 4.50
N LEU A 203 -9.05 -3.34 4.12
CA LEU A 203 -9.52 -4.61 4.67
C LEU A 203 -8.35 -5.59 4.85
N PRO A 204 -8.41 -6.50 5.84
CA PRO A 204 -7.36 -7.49 6.05
C PRO A 204 -7.35 -8.60 4.99
N TRP A 205 -8.44 -8.81 4.26
CA TRP A 205 -8.55 -9.83 3.22
C TRP A 205 -8.45 -9.21 1.83
N GLY A 206 -7.22 -9.16 1.33
CA GLY A 206 -6.91 -8.60 0.02
C GLY A 206 -7.23 -9.55 -1.12
N ILE A 207 -8.53 -9.71 -1.41
CA ILE A 207 -9.06 -10.62 -2.44
C ILE A 207 -9.69 -9.82 -3.58
N ILE A 208 -10.52 -8.83 -3.25
CA ILE A 208 -11.38 -8.14 -4.21
C ILE A 208 -10.54 -7.32 -5.17
N ILE A 209 -9.45 -6.73 -4.71
CA ILE A 209 -8.56 -5.86 -5.49
C ILE A 209 -7.13 -6.43 -5.46
N GLY A 210 -7.00 -7.76 -5.38
CA GLY A 210 -5.72 -8.42 -5.66
C GLY A 210 -4.64 -8.24 -4.57
N GLY A 211 -5.03 -7.82 -3.37
CA GLY A 211 -4.09 -7.54 -2.28
C GLY A 211 -3.84 -6.05 -2.06
N GLU A 212 -4.23 -5.19 -3.00
CA GLU A 212 -4.03 -3.74 -2.94
C GLU A 212 -4.80 -3.08 -1.79
N GLU A 213 -5.77 -3.79 -1.20
CA GLU A 213 -6.45 -3.37 0.03
C GLU A 213 -5.48 -3.17 1.21
N LEU A 214 -4.29 -3.79 1.17
CA LEU A 214 -3.23 -3.67 2.18
C LEU A 214 -2.30 -2.48 1.90
N HIS A 215 -2.92 -1.32 1.64
CA HIS A 215 -2.27 -0.14 1.06
C HIS A 215 -1.26 0.56 2.00
N ASN A 216 -1.51 0.58 3.31
CA ASN A 216 -0.53 1.12 4.27
C ASN A 216 0.75 0.27 4.32
N ASN A 217 0.62 -1.05 4.25
CA ASN A 217 1.79 -1.92 4.17
C ASN A 217 2.56 -1.68 2.88
N HIS A 218 1.82 -1.56 1.77
CA HIS A 218 2.39 -1.25 0.47
C HIS A 218 3.20 0.06 0.49
N HIS A 219 2.60 1.17 0.92
CA HIS A 219 3.26 2.46 1.01
C HIS A 219 4.48 2.46 1.93
N THR A 220 4.45 1.65 2.99
CA THR A 220 5.59 1.51 3.90
C THR A 220 6.74 0.72 3.27
N PHE A 221 6.43 -0.33 2.51
CA PHE A 221 7.42 -1.21 1.88
C PHE A 221 7.14 -1.36 0.37
N ALA A 222 7.19 -0.24 -0.36
CA ALA A 222 6.77 -0.17 -1.76
C ALA A 222 7.42 -1.24 -2.66
N THR A 223 8.69 -1.53 -2.43
CA THR A 223 9.44 -2.53 -3.22
C THR A 223 9.17 -3.99 -2.84
N SER A 224 8.29 -4.27 -1.87
CA SER A 224 7.94 -5.64 -1.46
C SER A 224 6.94 -6.28 -2.42
N ALA A 225 7.20 -7.52 -2.86
CA ALA A 225 6.27 -8.27 -3.68
C ALA A 225 5.07 -8.80 -2.88
N LYS A 226 5.17 -8.80 -1.55
CA LYS A 226 4.13 -9.21 -0.61
C LYS A 226 3.58 -7.98 0.11
N LEU A 227 2.27 -7.75 0.03
CA LEU A 227 1.61 -6.61 0.67
C LEU A 227 1.10 -6.94 2.08
N SER A 228 0.88 -8.21 2.41
CA SER A 228 0.54 -8.64 3.78
C SER A 228 1.73 -8.63 4.73
N SER A 229 1.53 -7.98 5.88
CA SER A 229 2.52 -7.85 6.97
C SER A 229 2.14 -8.67 8.19
N LYS A 230 0.85 -8.72 8.54
CA LYS A 230 0.35 -9.44 9.73
C LYS A 230 -0.17 -10.82 9.37
N TRP A 231 -0.19 -11.71 10.36
CA TRP A 231 -0.63 -13.10 10.19
C TRP A 231 -2.10 -13.23 9.79
N TYR A 232 -2.95 -12.26 10.17
CA TYR A 232 -4.38 -12.22 9.83
C TYR A 232 -4.65 -11.53 8.49
N GLU A 233 -3.62 -11.02 7.81
CA GLU A 233 -3.77 -10.36 6.52
C GLU A 233 -3.57 -11.38 5.40
N PHE A 234 -4.52 -11.46 4.48
CA PHE A 234 -4.44 -12.29 3.29
C PHE A 234 -4.16 -11.43 2.06
N ASP A 235 -3.22 -11.85 1.23
CA ASP A 235 -2.82 -11.18 -0.01
C ASP A 235 -2.92 -12.20 -1.16
N ILE A 236 -3.99 -12.11 -1.96
CA ILE A 236 -4.21 -13.05 -3.05
C ILE A 236 -3.20 -12.85 -4.19
N GLY A 237 -2.73 -11.62 -4.42
CA GLY A 237 -1.68 -11.34 -5.39
C GLY A 237 -0.37 -12.03 -5.01
N TRP A 238 -0.04 -12.10 -3.72
CA TRP A 238 1.10 -12.87 -3.22
C TRP A 238 0.93 -14.38 -3.47
N MET A 239 -0.28 -14.92 -3.26
CA MET A 239 -0.57 -16.32 -3.56
C MET A 239 -0.28 -16.63 -5.04
N TYR A 240 -0.77 -15.80 -5.97
CA TYR A 240 -0.49 -15.96 -7.40
C TYR A 240 0.98 -15.83 -7.75
N ILE A 241 1.69 -14.86 -7.17
CA ILE A 241 3.14 -14.71 -7.35
C ILE A 241 3.87 -15.99 -6.93
N ARG A 242 3.51 -16.57 -5.78
CA ARG A 242 4.10 -17.83 -5.32
C ARG A 242 3.76 -19.01 -6.21
N MET A 243 2.54 -19.07 -6.76
CA MET A 243 2.17 -20.08 -7.75
C MET A 243 3.03 -19.97 -9.02
N MET A 244 3.22 -18.77 -9.54
CA MET A 244 4.09 -18.54 -10.70
C MET A 244 5.56 -18.84 -10.42
N GLU A 245 6.05 -18.52 -9.23
CA GLU A 245 7.43 -18.82 -8.82
C GLU A 245 7.70 -20.33 -8.74
N MET A 246 6.72 -21.14 -8.29
CA MET A 246 6.83 -22.60 -8.27
C MET A 246 7.01 -23.21 -9.67
N VAL A 247 6.48 -22.58 -10.71
CA VAL A 247 6.60 -23.03 -12.11
C VAL A 247 7.63 -22.24 -12.92
N GLY A 248 8.46 -21.41 -12.27
CA GLY A 248 9.53 -20.65 -12.92
C GLY A 248 9.07 -19.43 -13.74
N LEU A 249 7.82 -18.98 -13.60
CA LEU A 249 7.27 -17.83 -14.31
C LEU A 249 7.49 -16.49 -13.59
N ALA A 250 7.91 -16.51 -12.33
CA ALA A 250 8.21 -15.32 -11.54
C ALA A 250 9.43 -15.55 -10.64
N LYS A 251 10.16 -14.48 -10.31
CA LYS A 251 11.23 -14.48 -9.31
C LYS A 251 11.04 -13.29 -8.37
N VAL A 252 10.76 -13.56 -7.09
CA VAL A 252 10.61 -12.51 -6.09
C VAL A 252 11.97 -11.89 -5.78
N LYS A 253 12.05 -10.56 -5.83
CA LYS A 253 13.29 -9.82 -5.50
C LYS A 253 13.34 -9.40 -4.04
N LYS A 254 12.22 -8.88 -3.54
CA LYS A 254 12.15 -8.27 -2.20
C LYS A 254 10.83 -8.59 -1.54
N THR A 255 10.90 -8.78 -0.22
CA THR A 255 9.74 -8.89 0.67
C THR A 255 9.93 -7.96 1.86
N ILE A 256 8.86 -7.69 2.60
CA ILE A 256 8.93 -6.97 3.87
C ILE A 256 10.04 -7.60 4.75
N PRO A 257 11.03 -6.82 5.22
CA PRO A 257 12.08 -7.32 6.10
C PRO A 257 11.48 -7.98 7.34
N LYS A 258 12.03 -9.14 7.70
CA LYS A 258 11.73 -9.80 8.97
C LYS A 258 12.88 -9.50 9.93
N PRO A 259 12.62 -8.80 11.04
CA PRO A 259 13.67 -8.53 12.01
C PRO A 259 14.19 -9.84 12.60
N ALA A 260 15.51 -9.99 12.68
CA ALA A 260 16.14 -11.03 13.48
C ALA A 260 16.47 -10.50 14.87
N PHE A 261 16.58 -11.41 15.83
CA PHE A 261 16.83 -11.07 17.22
C PHE A 261 17.90 -11.97 17.83
N ASP A 262 18.89 -11.36 18.48
CA ASP A 262 19.84 -12.00 19.36
C ASP A 262 19.53 -11.59 20.81
N LYS A 263 19.00 -12.54 21.59
CA LYS A 263 18.64 -12.31 23.00
C LYS A 263 19.84 -12.28 23.94
N ALA A 264 21.02 -12.74 23.49
CA ALA A 264 22.24 -12.71 24.30
C ALA A 264 22.86 -11.31 24.33
N LYS A 265 22.52 -10.42 23.38
CA LYS A 265 23.05 -9.05 23.34
C LYS A 265 22.58 -8.25 24.55
N VAL A 266 23.56 -7.77 25.31
CA VAL A 266 23.37 -6.87 26.47
C VAL A 266 23.54 -5.41 26.07
N VAL A 267 24.40 -5.13 25.09
CA VAL A 267 24.72 -3.78 24.61
C VAL A 267 24.50 -3.73 23.09
N ALA A 268 23.92 -2.64 22.60
CA ALA A 268 23.79 -2.41 21.17
C ALA A 268 25.17 -2.20 20.53
N ASP A 269 25.44 -2.90 19.43
CA ASP A 269 26.65 -2.78 18.62
C ASP A 269 26.30 -2.24 17.22
N PHE A 270 27.29 -2.20 16.31
CA PHE A 270 27.08 -1.73 14.95
C PHE A 270 26.08 -2.57 14.16
N ASP A 271 26.02 -3.88 14.38
CA ASP A 271 25.09 -4.77 13.70
C ASP A 271 23.66 -4.50 14.19
N THR A 272 23.49 -4.29 15.49
CA THR A 272 22.21 -3.87 16.07
C THR A 272 21.77 -2.52 15.51
N LEU A 273 22.66 -1.53 15.40
CA LEU A 273 22.33 -0.24 14.79
C LEU A 273 21.88 -0.40 13.34
N GLN A 274 22.61 -1.19 12.53
CA GLN A 274 22.23 -1.46 11.15
C GLN A 274 20.87 -2.18 11.05
N SER A 275 20.65 -3.20 11.88
CA SER A 275 19.39 -3.95 11.91
C SER A 275 18.21 -3.07 12.34
N ILE A 276 18.39 -2.17 13.32
CA ILE A 276 17.38 -1.18 13.73
C ILE A 276 17.04 -0.25 12.57
N ILE A 277 18.04 0.30 11.87
CA ILE A 277 17.82 1.21 10.74
C ILE A 277 17.07 0.49 9.61
N ALA A 278 17.47 -0.75 9.29
CA ALA A 278 16.82 -1.57 8.27
C ALA A 278 15.36 -1.94 8.65
N ASN A 279 15.08 -2.12 9.95
CA ASN A 279 13.78 -2.52 10.48
C ASN A 279 13.02 -1.37 11.18
N ARG A 280 13.35 -0.12 10.86
CA ARG A 280 12.85 1.08 11.55
C ARG A 280 11.33 1.14 11.70
N TYR A 281 10.58 0.66 10.70
CA TYR A 281 9.13 0.62 10.77
C TYR A 281 8.60 -0.43 11.77
N ASP A 282 9.26 -1.59 11.93
CA ASP A 282 8.92 -2.52 13.03
C ASP A 282 9.25 -1.87 14.37
N VAL A 283 10.42 -1.24 14.49
CA VAL A 283 10.86 -0.55 15.71
C VAL A 283 9.82 0.48 16.17
N MET A 284 9.34 1.37 15.28
CA MET A 284 8.28 2.34 15.63
C MET A 284 6.94 1.70 15.91
N ALA A 285 6.55 0.65 15.16
CA ALA A 285 5.29 -0.04 15.43
C ALA A 285 5.31 -0.67 16.84
N LYS A 286 6.45 -1.21 17.27
CA LYS A 286 6.64 -1.76 18.63
C LYS A 286 6.69 -0.65 19.68
N TYR A 287 7.35 0.47 19.38
CA TYR A 287 7.39 1.62 20.29
C TYR A 287 5.97 2.18 20.53
N ALA A 288 5.19 2.36 19.47
CA ALA A 288 3.80 2.79 19.58
C ALA A 288 2.93 1.82 20.40
N LYS A 289 3.26 0.51 20.38
CA LYS A 289 2.63 -0.48 21.27
C LYS A 289 3.05 -0.26 22.73
N SER A 290 4.33 0.00 23.02
CA SER A 290 4.78 0.35 24.37
C SER A 290 4.11 1.62 24.90
N VAL A 291 3.98 2.66 24.08
CA VAL A 291 3.22 3.89 24.43
C VAL A 291 1.76 3.57 24.74
N LYS A 292 1.13 2.64 24.00
CA LYS A 292 -0.24 2.20 24.28
C LYS A 292 -0.33 1.50 25.65
N THR A 293 0.67 0.73 26.05
CA THR A 293 0.73 0.11 27.38
C THR A 293 0.86 1.17 28.46
N ALA A 294 1.85 2.07 28.37
CA ALA A 294 2.01 3.17 29.33
C ALA A 294 0.77 4.06 29.43
N TRP A 295 0.09 4.32 28.31
CA TRP A 295 -1.18 5.04 28.33
C TRP A 295 -2.22 4.36 29.21
N HIS A 296 -2.34 3.03 29.18
CA HIS A 296 -3.30 2.32 30.04
C HIS A 296 -2.90 2.39 31.51
N ASP A 297 -1.60 2.38 31.82
CA ASP A 297 -1.11 2.52 33.18
C ASP A 297 -1.41 3.93 33.74
N GLU A 298 -1.35 4.95 32.88
CA GLU A 298 -1.52 6.36 33.27
C GLU A 298 -2.96 6.89 33.19
N VAL A 299 -3.84 6.28 32.38
CA VAL A 299 -5.14 6.88 32.04
C VAL A 299 -6.07 7.06 33.25
N GLU A 300 -6.06 6.14 34.21
CA GLU A 300 -6.89 6.27 35.42
C GLU A 300 -6.40 7.42 36.30
N HIS A 301 -5.07 7.58 36.46
CA HIS A 301 -4.49 8.73 37.15
C HIS A 301 -4.89 10.06 36.49
N LEU A 302 -4.84 10.12 35.16
CA LEU A 302 -5.20 11.30 34.38
C LEU A 302 -6.70 11.67 34.50
N LYS A 303 -7.58 10.66 34.61
CA LYS A 303 -9.01 10.88 34.81
C LYS A 303 -9.35 11.30 36.24
N GLU A 304 -8.83 10.58 37.23
CA GLU A 304 -9.29 10.71 38.61
C GLU A 304 -8.58 11.83 39.36
N LYS A 305 -7.25 11.96 39.19
CA LYS A 305 -6.46 12.96 39.92
C LYS A 305 -6.37 14.28 39.15
N ALA A 306 -6.05 14.22 37.85
CA ALA A 306 -5.93 15.42 37.02
C ALA A 306 -7.28 15.92 36.47
N LYS A 307 -8.36 15.14 36.63
CA LYS A 307 -9.73 15.50 36.20
C LYS A 307 -9.83 15.93 34.73
N LEU A 308 -9.00 15.35 33.86
CA LEU A 308 -9.01 15.65 32.44
C LEU A 308 -10.24 15.04 31.77
N GLU A 309 -10.87 15.81 30.88
CA GLU A 309 -12.08 15.38 30.19
C GLU A 309 -11.85 14.16 29.29
N ALA A 310 -12.83 13.26 29.22
CA ALA A 310 -12.75 12.06 28.38
C ALA A 310 -12.51 12.36 26.89
N ARG A 311 -13.06 13.48 26.38
CA ARG A 311 -12.86 13.91 24.99
C ARG A 311 -11.41 14.32 24.73
N PHE A 312 -10.81 15.08 25.65
CA PHE A 312 -9.41 15.47 25.61
C PHE A 312 -8.50 14.24 25.66
N LEU A 313 -8.73 13.31 26.59
CA LEU A 313 -7.93 12.08 26.68
C LEU A 313 -8.02 11.23 25.40
N LYS A 314 -9.21 11.11 24.82
CA LYS A 314 -9.41 10.38 23.56
C LYS A 314 -8.66 11.00 22.39
N SER A 315 -8.64 12.33 22.26
CA SER A 315 -7.88 13.01 21.20
C SER A 315 -6.38 12.96 21.48
N SER A 316 -5.92 13.21 22.71
CA SER A 316 -4.51 13.14 23.09
C SER A 316 -3.91 11.75 22.85
N ARG A 317 -4.65 10.68 23.15
CA ARG A 317 -4.24 9.30 22.82
C ARG A 317 -4.01 9.09 21.33
N LYS A 318 -4.79 9.74 20.46
CA LYS A 318 -4.58 9.67 19.00
C LYS A 318 -3.31 10.43 18.60
N LEU A 319 -3.09 11.61 19.18
CA LEU A 319 -1.90 12.43 18.92
C LEU A 319 -0.61 11.71 19.34
N LEU A 320 -0.58 11.04 20.50
CA LEU A 320 0.58 10.26 20.96
C LEU A 320 1.00 9.13 20.00
N LYS A 321 0.06 8.62 19.19
CA LYS A 321 0.35 7.58 18.20
C LYS A 321 0.91 8.15 16.91
N ARG A 322 0.60 9.40 16.59
CA ARG A 322 1.08 10.07 15.37
C ARG A 322 2.56 10.39 15.50
N ASP A 323 3.25 10.35 14.38
CA ASP A 323 4.62 10.82 14.24
C ASP A 323 4.75 12.26 14.78
N PRO A 324 5.62 12.49 15.79
CA PRO A 324 5.83 13.83 16.36
C PRO A 324 6.16 14.91 15.32
N ALA A 325 6.86 14.56 14.24
CA ALA A 325 7.21 15.50 13.17
C ALA A 325 5.98 16.05 12.42
N LYS A 326 4.85 15.35 12.48
CA LYS A 326 3.60 15.72 11.77
C LYS A 326 2.59 16.44 12.64
N LEU A 327 2.94 16.75 13.89
CA LEU A 327 2.04 17.45 14.80
C LEU A 327 2.09 18.96 14.52
N GLU A 328 0.91 19.55 14.35
CA GLU A 328 0.74 21.00 14.21
C GLU A 328 0.82 21.72 15.56
N GLY A 329 0.89 23.05 15.56
CA GLY A 329 1.07 23.87 16.77
C GLY A 329 0.05 23.58 17.88
N GLU A 330 -1.24 23.58 17.54
CA GLU A 330 -2.31 23.25 18.49
C GLU A 330 -2.20 21.83 19.05
N GLN A 331 -1.83 20.86 18.20
CA GLN A 331 -1.67 19.46 18.59
C GLN A 331 -0.48 19.28 19.54
N LYS A 332 0.63 19.99 19.28
CA LYS A 332 1.79 20.02 20.18
C LYS A 332 1.43 20.66 21.51
N GLN A 333 0.67 21.75 21.51
CA GLN A 333 0.20 22.40 22.73
C GLN A 333 -0.72 21.48 23.55
N GLN A 334 -1.61 20.75 22.89
CA GLN A 334 -2.48 19.77 23.54
C GLN A 334 -1.68 18.66 24.24
N LEU A 335 -0.64 18.14 23.58
CA LEU A 335 0.24 17.15 24.20
C LEU A 335 1.06 17.76 25.35
N SER A 336 1.54 19.00 25.22
CA SER A 336 2.22 19.71 26.30
C SER A 336 1.32 19.83 27.54
N GLU A 337 0.02 20.12 27.36
CA GLU A 337 -0.93 20.16 28.47
C GLU A 337 -1.11 18.78 29.13
N LEU A 338 -1.19 17.71 28.33
CA LEU A 338 -1.23 16.34 28.87
C LEU A 338 0.02 16.02 29.69
N PHE A 339 1.20 16.42 29.22
CA PHE A 339 2.49 16.10 29.84
C PHE A 339 2.68 16.73 31.22
N LYS A 340 2.03 17.86 31.49
CA LYS A 340 1.98 18.45 32.84
C LYS A 340 1.41 17.48 33.89
N HIS A 341 0.61 16.50 33.46
CA HIS A 341 -0.07 15.55 34.33
C HIS A 341 0.49 14.12 34.24
N SER A 342 1.45 13.84 33.35
CA SER A 342 2.12 12.55 33.27
C SER A 342 3.55 12.68 32.74
N LYS A 343 4.51 12.62 33.68
CA LYS A 343 5.94 12.61 33.36
C LYS A 343 6.34 11.38 32.55
N ALA A 344 5.66 10.26 32.77
CA ALA A 344 5.89 9.03 32.02
C ALA A 344 5.59 9.20 30.53
N LEU A 345 4.41 9.74 30.20
CA LEU A 345 4.02 9.99 28.80
C LEU A 345 4.88 11.06 28.13
N GLU A 346 5.29 12.10 28.87
CA GLU A 346 6.25 13.10 28.39
C GLU A 346 7.59 12.46 28.01
N THR A 347 8.15 11.66 28.92
CA THR A 347 9.44 10.96 28.70
C THR A 347 9.35 10.04 27.49
N MET A 348 8.28 9.25 27.38
CA MET A 348 8.08 8.40 26.21
C MET A 348 7.89 9.19 24.91
N HIS A 349 7.27 10.37 24.95
CA HIS A 349 7.17 11.21 23.76
C HIS A 349 8.54 11.73 23.33
N GLN A 350 9.32 12.25 24.28
CA GLN A 350 10.67 12.77 24.02
C GLN A 350 11.60 11.68 23.48
N MET A 351 11.59 10.49 24.09
CA MET A 351 12.40 9.37 23.62
C MET A 351 11.99 8.85 22.24
N ARG A 352 10.72 9.00 21.85
CA ARG A 352 10.26 8.72 20.48
C ARG A 352 10.86 9.69 19.48
N VAL A 353 10.85 10.99 19.81
CA VAL A 353 11.42 12.04 18.96
C VAL A 353 12.90 11.76 18.72
N GLU A 354 13.65 11.49 19.79
CA GLU A 354 15.09 11.19 19.72
C GLU A 354 15.38 9.94 18.87
N LEU A 355 14.59 8.88 19.04
CA LEU A 355 14.76 7.66 18.26
C LEU A 355 14.44 7.89 16.77
N GLY A 356 13.49 8.77 16.45
CA GLY A 356 13.18 9.17 15.07
C GLY A 356 14.34 9.91 14.39
N VAL A 357 14.99 10.84 15.12
CA VAL A 357 16.14 11.61 14.62
C VAL A 357 17.30 10.71 14.19
N MET A 358 17.49 9.54 14.82
CA MET A 358 18.55 8.58 14.45
C MET A 358 18.41 8.03 13.01
N TRP A 359 17.22 8.11 12.42
CA TRP A 359 16.91 7.49 11.12
C TRP A 359 16.75 8.49 10.00
N GLU A 360 16.57 9.76 10.35
CA GLU A 360 16.66 10.86 9.42
C GLU A 360 18.11 11.01 8.96
N ARG A 361 18.34 11.74 7.85
CA ARG A 361 19.69 11.95 7.32
C ARG A 361 20.51 12.78 8.32
N SER A 362 21.11 12.12 9.30
CA SER A 362 21.95 12.77 10.30
C SER A 362 23.33 13.00 9.71
N HIS A 363 23.95 14.12 10.06
CA HIS A 363 25.36 14.40 9.75
C HIS A 363 26.32 13.63 10.68
N LEU A 364 25.79 12.71 11.50
CA LEU A 364 26.54 12.00 12.52
C LEU A 364 27.31 10.82 11.93
N THR A 365 28.48 10.55 12.50
CA THR A 365 29.25 9.35 12.17
C THR A 365 28.55 8.09 12.69
N ARG A 366 28.94 6.93 12.17
CA ARG A 366 28.39 5.63 12.64
C ARG A 366 28.65 5.43 14.13
N ASP A 367 29.84 5.80 14.62
CA ASP A 367 30.18 5.73 16.05
C ASP A 367 29.30 6.64 16.90
N GLN A 368 29.05 7.87 16.45
CA GLN A 368 28.17 8.81 17.16
C GLN A 368 26.73 8.28 17.23
N LEU A 369 26.21 7.69 16.15
CA LEU A 369 24.89 7.06 16.14
C LEU A 369 24.82 5.85 17.07
N LEU A 370 25.88 5.05 17.12
CA LEU A 370 25.95 3.91 18.03
C LEU A 370 25.95 4.36 19.49
N HIS A 371 26.75 5.37 19.84
CA HIS A 371 26.76 5.95 21.18
C HIS A 371 25.40 6.53 21.55
N GLN A 372 24.76 7.27 20.66
CA GLN A 372 23.41 7.79 20.91
C GLN A 372 22.39 6.68 21.15
N LEU A 373 22.46 5.57 20.41
CA LEU A 373 21.61 4.40 20.62
C LEU A 373 21.87 3.75 21.99
N GLN A 374 23.13 3.58 22.37
CA GLN A 374 23.50 3.04 23.68
C GLN A 374 23.01 3.93 24.82
N ASP A 375 23.22 5.26 24.73
CA ASP A 375 22.75 6.23 25.71
C ASP A 375 21.21 6.26 25.80
N TRP A 376 20.53 6.10 24.66
CA TRP A 376 19.08 5.97 24.60
C TRP A 376 18.61 4.72 25.38
N CYS A 377 19.26 3.57 25.18
CA CYS A 377 18.96 2.33 25.93
C CYS A 377 19.17 2.50 27.44
N VAL A 378 20.29 3.11 27.86
CA VAL A 378 20.59 3.34 29.27
C VAL A 378 19.53 4.24 29.93
N ARG A 379 19.16 5.36 29.28
CA ARG A 379 18.09 6.24 29.80
C ARG A 379 16.72 5.57 29.81
N ALA A 380 16.42 4.75 28.82
CA ALA A 380 15.17 3.98 28.78
C ALA A 380 15.09 3.01 29.96
N GLU A 381 16.19 2.32 30.28
CA GLU A 381 16.30 1.38 31.40
C GLU A 381 16.23 2.09 32.76
N ALA A 382 16.84 3.27 32.89
CA ALA A 382 16.81 4.10 34.10
C ALA A 382 15.52 4.91 34.30
N SER A 383 14.60 4.93 33.32
CA SER A 383 13.42 5.80 33.32
C SER A 383 12.38 5.50 34.43
N GLY A 384 12.40 4.29 35.00
CA GLY A 384 11.33 3.79 35.87
C GLY A 384 10.02 3.45 35.14
N ILE A 385 9.97 3.61 33.81
CA ILE A 385 8.78 3.32 32.99
C ILE A 385 8.90 1.91 32.42
N LYS A 386 8.18 0.95 33.00
CA LYS A 386 8.27 -0.48 32.65
C LYS A 386 8.21 -0.76 31.14
N SER A 387 7.26 -0.15 30.43
CA SER A 387 7.08 -0.38 28.98
C SER A 387 8.24 0.15 28.12
N LEU A 388 8.97 1.15 28.61
CA LEU A 388 10.15 1.73 27.97
C LEU A 388 11.41 0.90 28.28
N GLN A 389 11.53 0.41 29.51
CA GLN A 389 12.56 -0.56 29.90
C GLN A 389 12.46 -1.84 29.05
N GLU A 390 11.27 -2.44 28.96
CA GLU A 390 11.01 -3.61 28.12
C GLU A 390 11.30 -3.34 26.63
N PHE A 391 11.00 -2.12 26.17
CA PHE A 391 11.32 -1.74 24.80
C PHE A 391 12.84 -1.64 24.56
N SER A 392 13.62 -1.10 25.50
CA SER A 392 15.10 -1.07 25.42
C SER A 392 15.68 -2.48 25.27
N LEU A 393 15.21 -3.43 26.09
CA LEU A 393 15.64 -4.83 26.04
C LEU A 393 15.37 -5.46 24.67
N ARG A 394 14.23 -5.10 24.05
CA ARG A 394 13.94 -5.51 22.67
C ARG A 394 14.84 -4.80 21.67
N LEU A 395 15.05 -3.50 21.81
CA LEU A 395 15.80 -2.68 20.86
C LEU A 395 17.26 -3.16 20.74
N ARG A 396 17.92 -3.46 21.86
CA ARG A 396 19.29 -3.99 21.86
C ARG A 396 19.42 -5.41 21.31
N SER A 397 18.31 -6.13 21.20
CA SER A 397 18.29 -7.50 20.68
C SER A 397 18.19 -7.58 19.16
N TYR A 398 17.99 -6.48 18.43
CA TYR A 398 17.97 -6.54 16.96
C TYR A 398 19.32 -6.99 16.42
N ALA A 399 19.29 -7.90 15.44
CA ALA A 399 20.44 -8.49 14.78
C ALA A 399 20.21 -8.65 13.28
#